data_AF-A0A7X4AL75-F1
#
_entry.id   AF-A0A7X4AL75-F1
#
_cell.length_a   1.000
_cell.length_b   1.000
_cell.length_c   1.000
_cell.angle_alpha   90.00
_cell.angle_beta   90.00
_cell.angle_gamma   90.00
#
_symmetry.space_group_name_H-M   'P 1'
#
loop_
_entity.id
_entity.type
_entity.pdbx_description
1 polymer ?
#
loop_
_entity_poly.entity_id
_entity_poly.type
_entity_poly.pdbx_seq_one_letter_code
_entity_poly.pdbx_strand_id
1 'polypeptide(L)' 'MIQFVGAAPAEAIRMATLNTARHLGIADRKGQLEEGADADLVILDEDLNVRQVYARGLPVPQVPSGATAAAARRA' A
#
# COMPACT_ATOMS: atom_id res chain seq x y z
N MET A 1 -12.13 0.66 -5.00
CA MET A 1 -12.13 -0.78 -4.64
C MET A 1 -12.83 -1.02 -3.30
N ILE A 2 -12.41 -0.37 -2.20
CA ILE A 2 -13.04 -0.53 -0.87
C ILE A 2 -14.52 -0.12 -0.87
N GLN A 3 -14.87 0.96 -1.57
CA GLN A 3 -16.24 1.45 -1.70
C GLN A 3 -17.19 0.53 -2.49
N PHE A 4 -16.67 -0.42 -3.29
CA PHE A 4 -17.51 -1.28 -4.15
C PHE A 4 -18.00 -2.55 -3.45
N VAL A 5 -17.36 -2.96 -2.34
CA VAL A 5 -17.63 -4.23 -1.66
C VAL A 5 -18.28 -4.02 -0.28
N GLY A 6 -18.46 -2.77 0.14
CA GLY A 6 -19.09 -2.42 1.43
C GLY A 6 -18.27 -2.80 2.68
N ALA A 7 -17.00 -3.17 2.52
CA ALA A 7 -16.13 -3.51 3.63
C ALA A 7 -15.67 -2.25 4.39
N ALA A 8 -15.58 -2.32 5.72
CA ALA A 8 -14.95 -1.27 6.51
C ALA A 8 -13.47 -1.10 6.09
N PRO A 9 -12.91 0.12 6.06
CA PRO A 9 -11.53 0.35 5.62
C PRO A 9 -10.49 -0.52 6.34
N ALA A 10 -10.63 -0.69 7.65
CA ALA A 10 -9.74 -1.54 8.45
C ALA A 10 -9.78 -3.02 8.02
N GLU A 11 -10.95 -3.53 7.62
CA GLU A 11 -11.10 -4.89 7.10
C GLU A 11 -10.37 -5.05 5.77
N ALA A 12 -10.57 -4.08 4.87
CA ALA A 12 -9.90 -4.09 3.58
C ALA A 12 -8.38 -3.99 3.71
N ILE A 13 -7.88 -3.16 4.63
CA ILE A 13 -6.45 -3.07 4.94
C ILE A 13 -5.96 -4.43 5.44
N ARG A 14 -6.65 -5.05 6.41
CA ARG A 14 -6.25 -6.37 6.94
C ARG A 14 -6.22 -7.46 5.87
N MET A 15 -7.17 -7.44 4.93
CA MET A 15 -7.19 -8.34 3.78
C MET A 15 -5.98 -8.10 2.86
N ALA A 16 -5.61 -6.84 2.62
CA ALA A 16 -4.48 -6.49 1.77
C ALA A 16 -3.10 -6.72 2.45
N THR A 17 -3.05 -6.76 3.78
CA THR A 17 -1.80 -6.84 4.55
C THR A 17 -1.66 -8.16 5.32
N LEU A 18 -2.14 -8.21 6.57
CA LEU A 18 -1.91 -9.28 7.53
C LEU A 18 -2.42 -10.64 7.03
N ASN A 19 -3.59 -10.69 6.40
CA ASN A 19 -4.14 -11.94 5.91
C ASN A 19 -3.27 -12.54 4.81
N THR A 20 -2.80 -11.72 3.88
CA THR A 20 -1.85 -12.13 2.83
C THR A 20 -0.53 -12.60 3.42
N ALA A 21 0.02 -11.86 4.40
CA ALA A 21 1.27 -12.24 5.06
C ALA A 21 1.15 -13.58 5.81
N ARG A 22 0.01 -13.82 6.48
CA ARG A 22 -0.29 -15.12 7.12
C ARG A 22 -0.40 -16.24 6.11
N HIS A 23 -1.11 -16.01 5.01
CA HIS A 23 -1.27 -17.00 3.94
C HIS A 23 0.08 -17.40 3.32
N LEU A 24 1.00 -16.45 3.21
CA LEU A 24 2.35 -16.67 2.70
C LEU A 24 3.36 -17.14 3.75
N GLY A 25 2.97 -17.26 5.02
CA GLY A 25 3.87 -17.69 6.10
C GLY A 25 4.96 -16.67 6.47
N ILE A 26 4.73 -15.37 6.23
CA ILE A 26 5.70 -14.28 6.47
C ILE A 26 5.16 -13.22 7.45
N ALA A 27 4.12 -13.55 8.21
CA ALA A 27 3.46 -12.63 9.15
C ALA A 27 4.33 -12.26 10.36
N ASP A 28 5.40 -13.01 10.63
CA ASP A 28 6.41 -12.68 11.63
C ASP A 28 7.12 -11.35 11.35
N ARG A 29 7.13 -10.91 10.08
CA ARG A 29 7.81 -9.69 9.66
C ARG A 29 6.98 -8.75 8.80
N LYS A 30 5.83 -9.16 8.28
CA LYS A 30 5.07 -8.41 7.26
C LYS A 30 3.60 -8.26 7.62
N GLY A 31 3.02 -7.16 7.13
CA GLY A 31 1.58 -6.93 7.20
C GLY A 31 1.05 -6.48 8.56
N GLN A 32 1.95 -6.16 9.50
CA GLN A 32 1.64 -5.68 10.85
C GLN A 32 2.53 -4.49 11.22
N LEU A 33 2.02 -3.63 12.11
CA LEU A 33 2.73 -2.47 12.65
C LEU A 33 3.16 -2.78 14.08
N GLU A 34 4.21 -3.57 14.22
CA GLU A 34 4.73 -4.06 15.50
C GLU A 34 6.26 -3.99 15.51
N GLU A 35 6.86 -3.92 16.69
CA GLU A 35 8.31 -3.96 16.84
C GLU A 35 8.89 -5.27 16.27
N GLY A 36 10.00 -5.16 15.54
CA GLY A 36 10.64 -6.30 14.88
C GLY A 36 10.09 -6.64 13.48
N ALA A 37 8.95 -6.07 13.08
CA ALA A 37 8.46 -6.17 11.70
C ALA A 37 9.28 -5.29 10.74
N ASP A 38 9.26 -5.62 9.45
CA ASP A 38 9.82 -4.74 8.43
C ASP A 38 8.99 -3.45 8.36
N ALA A 39 9.66 -2.30 8.31
CA ALA A 39 9.03 -1.00 8.13
C ALA A 39 8.55 -0.77 6.68
N ASP A 40 7.68 -1.66 6.20
CA ASP A 40 6.92 -1.52 4.95
C ASP A 40 5.61 -0.79 5.26
N LEU A 41 5.59 0.51 4.96
CA LEU A 41 4.52 1.40 5.38
C LEU A 41 3.92 2.13 4.18
N VAL A 42 2.62 2.36 4.22
CA VAL A 42 1.92 3.24 3.29
C VAL A 42 1.16 4.27 4.11
N ILE A 43 1.48 5.54 3.90
CA ILE A 43 0.76 6.67 4.50
C ILE A 43 -0.37 7.05 3.58
N LEU A 44 -1.60 7.03 4.10
CA LEU A 44 -2.83 7.35 3.40
C LEU A 44 -3.45 8.60 3.99
N ASP A 45 -4.17 9.38 3.19
CA ASP A 45 -5.10 10.40 3.72
C ASP A 45 -6.48 9.82 4.02
N GLU A 46 -7.40 10.69 4.48
CA GLU A 46 -8.77 10.31 4.87
C GLU A 46 -9.57 9.69 3.73
N ASP A 47 -9.25 10.06 2.49
CA ASP A 47 -9.85 9.54 1.27
C ASP A 47 -9.14 8.27 0.73
N LEU A 48 -8.18 7.74 1.50
CA LEU A 48 -7.35 6.57 1.17
C LEU A 48 -6.43 6.78 -0.03
N ASN A 49 -6.06 8.03 -0.35
CA ASN A 49 -5.03 8.31 -1.34
C ASN A 49 -3.63 8.12 -0.74
N VAL A 50 -2.72 7.54 -1.52
CA VAL A 50 -1.32 7.35 -1.10
C VAL A 50 -0.59 8.68 -1.05
N ARG A 51 -0.06 9.03 0.12
CA ARG A 51 0.79 10.21 0.34
C ARG A 51 2.26 9.86 0.32
N GLN A 52 2.63 8.74 0.93
CA GLN A 52 4.02 8.28 0.99
C GLN A 52 4.06 6.75 1.11
N VAL A 53 5.11 6.14 0.56
CA VAL A 53 5.40 4.72 0.72
C VAL A 53 6.81 4.57 1.29
N TYR A 54 6.99 3.61 2.18
CA TYR A 54 8.26 3.17 2.70
C TYR A 54 8.42 1.67 2.45
N ALA A 55 9.61 1.26 2.02
CA ALA A 55 9.99 -0.15 1.93
C ALA A 55 11.20 -0.37 2.83
N ARG A 56 11.05 -1.23 3.84
CA ARG A 56 12.07 -1.50 4.88
C ARG A 56 12.64 -0.23 5.50
N GLY A 57 11.77 0.74 5.77
CA GLY A 57 12.13 2.02 6.40
C GLY A 57 12.71 3.07 5.44
N LEU A 58 12.91 2.74 4.17
CA LEU A 58 13.40 3.69 3.17
C LEU A 58 12.23 4.30 2.39
N PRO A 59 12.20 5.63 2.19
CA PRO A 59 11.15 6.25 1.38
C PRO A 59 11.25 5.77 -0.06
N VAL A 60 10.12 5.32 -0.61
CA VAL A 60 9.99 5.00 -2.03
C VAL A 60 9.65 6.30 -2.77
N PRO A 61 10.44 6.69 -3.79
CA PRO A 61 10.14 7.87 -4.60
C PRO A 61 8.78 7.72 -5.29
N GLN A 62 7.94 8.75 -5.18
CA GLN A 62 6.71 8.81 -5.95
C GLN A 62 7.06 9.02 -7.42
N VAL A 63 6.64 8.10 -8.29
CA VAL A 63 6.70 8.34 -9.72
C VAL A 63 5.59 9.34 -10.04
N PRO A 64 5.88 10.50 -10.66
CA PRO A 64 4.85 11.46 -11.01
C PRO A 64 3.78 10.78 -11.86
N SER A 65 2.55 10.74 -11.34
CA SER A 65 1.38 10.24 -12.07
C SER A 65 1.03 11.25 -13.18
N GLY A 66 1.75 11.16 -14.28
CA GLY A 66 1.63 12.04 -15.45
C GLY A 66 2.50 11.63 -16.64
N ALA A 67 3.49 10.74 -16.46
CA ALA A 67 4.39 10.32 -17.54
C ALA A 67 3.88 9.14 -18.40
N THR A 68 2.66 8.64 -18.19
CA THR A 68 2.16 7.43 -18.89
C THR A 68 0.97 7.65 -19.84
N ALA A 69 0.62 8.89 -20.21
CA ALA A 69 -0.44 9.09 -21.23
C ALA A 69 -0.22 10.25 -22.24
N ALA A 70 0.80 11.10 -22.10
CA ALA A 70 0.97 12.27 -22.98
C ALA A 70 2.01 12.11 -24.12
N ALA A 71 2.88 11.09 -24.08
CA ALA A 71 3.94 10.92 -25.08
C ALA A 71 3.52 10.12 -26.34
N ALA A 72 2.30 9.57 -26.40
CA ALA A 72 1.86 8.69 -27.50
C ALA A 72 0.93 9.37 -28.53
N ARG A 73 0.79 10.70 -28.52
CA ARG A 73 -0.12 11.43 -29.45
C ARG A 73 0.53 12.57 -30.25
N ARG A 74 1.83 12.50 -30.51
CA ARG A 74 2.49 13.33 -31.52
C ARG A 74 3.61 12.56 -32.23
N ALA A 75 3.22 11.76 -33.22
CA ALA A 75 3.99 11.43 -34.41
C ALA A 75 2.99 11.06 -35.51
#